data_AF-A0A437DA83-F1
#
_entry.id   AF-A0A437DA83-F1
#
_cell.length_a   1.000
_cell.length_b   1.000
_cell.length_c   1.000
_cell.angle_alpha   90.00
_cell.angle_beta   90.00
_cell.angle_gamma   90.00
#
_symmetry.space_group_name_H-M   'P 1'
#
loop_
_entity.id
_entity.type
_entity.pdbx_description
1 polymer ?
#
loop_
_entity_poly.entity_id
_entity_poly.type
_entity_poly.pdbx_seq_one_letter_code
_entity_poly.pdbx_strand_id
1 'polypeptide(L)'
;MESEGDPHMGPRCREGCGLVRLTEEHSCVEALRAFADALEERGARLEHEARMAELRWNRREQFLLAQVTALQNETQVAALRYQRRLHQYLLRTSSIAAQIVGFYQRRESPTNMESQRTDSDEEHLQVR
;
A
#
# COMPACT_ATOMS: atom_id res chain seq x y z
N MET A 1 -41.75 -36.31 7.75
CA MET A 1 -41.38 -35.10 8.50
C MET A 1 -41.43 -35.50 9.96
N GLU A 2 -40.38 -36.16 10.43
CA GLU A 2 -40.27 -36.54 11.84
C GLU A 2 -39.67 -35.34 12.55
N SER A 3 -40.46 -34.76 13.47
CA SER A 3 -40.05 -33.63 14.27
C SER A 3 -38.94 -34.09 15.23
N GLU A 4 -37.72 -33.60 15.01
CA GLU A 4 -36.68 -33.58 16.04
C GLU A 4 -37.22 -32.76 17.21
N GLY A 5 -37.68 -33.47 18.25
CA GLY A 5 -38.08 -32.86 19.51
C GLY A 5 -36.88 -32.20 20.16
N ASP A 6 -37.07 -30.96 20.59
CA ASP A 6 -36.06 -30.14 21.26
C ASP A 6 -35.54 -30.87 22.52
N PRO A 7 -34.26 -31.30 22.57
CA PRO A 7 -33.72 -32.15 23.64
C PRO A 7 -33.64 -31.45 25.01
N HIS A 8 -34.05 -30.18 25.09
CA HIS A 8 -34.05 -29.36 26.29
C HIS A 8 -35.35 -29.40 27.10
N MET A 9 -36.40 -30.06 26.62
CA MET A 9 -37.75 -30.04 27.22
C MET A 9 -38.17 -31.35 27.93
N GLY A 10 -37.23 -32.11 28.48
CA GLY A 10 -37.52 -33.31 29.28
C GLY A 10 -37.34 -33.10 30.79
N PRO A 11 -37.88 -34.00 31.64
CA PRO A 11 -37.69 -33.92 33.08
C PRO A 11 -36.19 -34.03 33.42
N ARG A 12 -35.70 -33.10 34.25
CA ARG A 12 -34.32 -33.17 34.76
C ARG A 12 -34.17 -34.30 35.75
N CYS A 13 -32.99 -34.90 35.78
CA CYS A 13 -32.66 -35.91 36.76
C CYS A 13 -32.79 -35.35 38.20
N ARG A 14 -33.62 -36.00 39.02
CA ARG A 14 -33.85 -35.62 40.43
C ARG A 14 -32.73 -36.12 41.36
N GLU A 15 -31.89 -37.04 40.88
CA GLU A 15 -30.79 -37.67 41.63
C GLU A 15 -29.47 -36.91 41.53
N GLY A 16 -29.44 -35.77 40.81
CA GLY A 16 -28.39 -34.76 40.98
C GLY A 16 -27.45 -34.49 39.80
N CYS A 17 -27.58 -35.17 38.65
CA CYS A 17 -26.73 -34.85 37.49
C CYS A 17 -27.18 -33.61 36.71
N GLY A 18 -28.40 -33.10 36.96
CA GLY A 18 -28.93 -31.87 36.35
C GLY A 18 -29.24 -31.92 34.85
N LEU A 19 -28.87 -33.02 34.18
CA LEU A 19 -29.15 -33.30 32.76
C LEU A 19 -30.60 -33.74 32.55
N VAL A 20 -31.07 -33.60 31.30
CA VAL A 20 -32.39 -34.09 30.88
C VAL A 20 -32.39 -35.62 30.84
N ARG A 21 -33.39 -36.24 31.47
CA ARG A 21 -33.54 -37.69 31.49
C ARG A 21 -34.21 -38.15 30.21
N LEU A 22 -33.48 -38.92 29.40
CA LEU A 22 -33.94 -39.44 28.11
C LEU A 22 -34.66 -40.80 28.23
N THR A 23 -34.41 -41.55 29.30
CA THR A 23 -34.94 -42.91 29.55
C THR A 23 -35.37 -43.09 31.01
N GLU A 24 -36.27 -44.03 31.29
CA GLU A 24 -36.69 -44.37 32.65
C GLU A 24 -35.53 -44.96 33.49
N GLU A 25 -34.66 -45.73 32.85
CA GLU A 25 -33.40 -46.23 33.39
C GLU A 25 -32.28 -45.20 33.11
N HIS A 26 -32.00 -44.32 34.06
CA HIS A 26 -31.00 -43.25 33.91
C HIS A 26 -29.79 -43.52 34.79
N SER A 27 -28.63 -43.74 34.17
CA SER A 27 -27.35 -43.73 34.87
C SER A 27 -26.74 -42.32 34.82
N CYS A 28 -26.70 -41.63 35.97
CA CYS A 28 -26.09 -40.30 36.08
C CYS A 28 -24.62 -40.29 35.59
N VAL A 29 -23.88 -41.38 35.82
CA VAL A 29 -22.47 -41.48 35.44
C VAL A 29 -22.31 -41.56 33.93
N GLU A 30 -23.11 -42.39 33.26
CA GLU A 30 -23.04 -42.53 31.80
C GLU A 30 -23.53 -41.26 31.10
N ALA A 31 -24.59 -40.64 31.61
CA ALA A 31 -25.09 -39.38 31.09
C ALA A 31 -24.05 -38.25 31.21
N LEU A 32 -23.35 -38.15 32.35
CA LEU A 32 -22.28 -37.15 32.52
C LEU A 32 -21.06 -37.45 31.65
N ARG A 33 -20.69 -38.71 31.44
CA ARG A 33 -19.61 -39.09 30.52
C ARG A 33 -19.95 -38.71 29.08
N ALA A 34 -21.13 -39.11 28.59
CA ALA A 34 -21.58 -38.77 27.25
C ALA A 34 -21.67 -37.25 27.05
N PHE A 35 -22.10 -36.51 28.07
CA PHE A 35 -22.12 -35.04 28.02
C PHE A 35 -20.70 -34.44 28.00
N ALA A 36 -19.77 -34.97 28.79
CA ALA A 36 -18.37 -34.55 28.76
C ALA A 36 -17.72 -34.82 27.40
N ASP A 37 -17.90 -36.02 26.84
CA ASP A 37 -17.41 -36.40 25.52
C ASP A 37 -17.97 -35.47 24.43
N ALA A 38 -19.27 -35.17 24.48
CA ALA A 38 -19.92 -34.25 23.55
C ALA A 38 -19.38 -32.80 23.68
N LEU A 39 -19.05 -32.36 24.89
CA LEU A 39 -18.42 -31.06 25.11
C LEU A 39 -16.98 -31.03 24.59
N GLU A 40 -16.21 -32.10 24.80
CA GLU A 40 -14.85 -32.23 24.29
C GLU A 40 -14.83 -32.23 22.75
N GLU A 41 -15.72 -33.00 22.12
CA GLU A 41 -15.84 -33.02 20.66
C GLU A 41 -16.25 -31.64 20.12
N ARG A 42 -17.21 -30.98 20.76
CA ARG A 42 -17.60 -29.62 20.40
C ARG A 42 -16.44 -28.63 20.56
N GLY A 43 -15.65 -28.77 21.63
CA GLY A 43 -14.44 -27.98 21.85
C GLY A 43 -13.43 -28.17 20.73
N ALA A 44 -13.08 -29.41 20.42
CA ALA A 44 -12.14 -29.76 19.35
C ALA A 44 -12.59 -29.23 17.98
N ARG A 45 -13.90 -29.32 17.68
CA ARG A 45 -14.48 -28.78 16.45
C ARG A 45 -14.35 -27.25 16.38
N LEU A 46 -14.72 -26.55 17.45
CA LEU A 46 -14.62 -25.09 17.50
C LEU A 46 -13.18 -24.61 17.37
N GLU A 47 -12.23 -25.28 18.02
CA GLU A 47 -10.82 -24.97 17.86
C GLU A 47 -10.33 -25.19 16.43
N HIS A 48 -10.75 -26.28 15.79
CA HIS A 48 -10.41 -26.54 14.39
C HIS A 48 -10.98 -25.45 13.46
N GLU A 49 -12.26 -25.09 13.65
CA GLU A 49 -12.91 -24.02 12.90
C GLU A 49 -12.19 -22.67 13.10
N ALA A 50 -11.79 -22.35 14.33
CA ALA A 50 -11.03 -21.14 14.66
C ALA A 50 -9.66 -21.13 13.96
N ARG A 51 -8.88 -22.21 14.05
CA ARG A 51 -7.59 -22.36 13.36
C ARG A 51 -7.74 -22.20 11.84
N MET A 52 -8.77 -22.82 11.26
CA MET A 52 -9.03 -22.71 9.83
C MET A 52 -9.47 -21.30 9.43
N ALA A 53 -10.24 -20.61 10.27
CA ALA A 53 -10.59 -19.21 10.06
C ALA A 53 -9.36 -18.31 10.10
N GLU A 54 -8.51 -18.47 11.10
CA GLU A 54 -7.26 -17.72 11.25
C GLU A 54 -6.36 -17.88 10.01
N LEU A 55 -6.17 -19.11 9.51
CA LEU A 55 -5.40 -19.35 8.29
C LEU A 55 -6.00 -18.66 7.06
N ARG A 56 -7.33 -18.64 6.92
CA ARG A 56 -8.01 -17.93 5.81
C ARG A 56 -7.81 -16.42 5.92
N TRP A 57 -7.96 -15.86 7.12
CA TRP A 57 -7.78 -14.43 7.36
C TRP A 57 -6.33 -14.00 7.14
N ASN A 58 -5.35 -14.76 7.65
CA ASN A 58 -3.93 -14.49 7.44
C ASN A 58 -3.54 -14.52 5.97
N ARG A 59 -4.02 -15.50 5.19
CA ARG A 59 -3.78 -15.53 3.74
C ARG A 59 -4.37 -14.32 3.02
N ARG A 60 -5.58 -13.92 3.41
CA ARG A 60 -6.25 -12.74 2.84
C ARG A 60 -5.51 -11.46 3.21
N GLU A 61 -5.07 -11.32 4.45
CA GLU A 61 -4.30 -10.19 4.92
C GLU A 61 -2.98 -10.09 4.16
N GLN A 62 -2.21 -11.18 4.05
CA GLN A 62 -0.97 -11.21 3.28
C GLN A 62 -1.17 -10.82 1.80
N PHE A 63 -2.24 -11.33 1.18
CA PHE A 63 -2.60 -10.95 -0.19
C PHE A 63 -2.91 -9.44 -0.31
N LEU A 64 -3.71 -8.90 0.61
CA LEU A 64 -4.06 -7.48 0.62
C LEU A 64 -2.83 -6.60 0.89
N LEU A 65 -1.95 -6.99 1.80
CA LEU A 65 -0.68 -6.31 2.06
C LEU A 65 0.22 -6.31 0.82
N ALA A 66 0.33 -7.45 0.12
CA ALA A 66 1.06 -7.53 -1.15
C ALA A 66 0.47 -6.60 -2.22
N GLN A 67 -0.86 -6.50 -2.30
CA GLN A 67 -1.53 -5.60 -3.24
C GLN A 67 -1.28 -4.12 -2.90
N VAL A 68 -1.40 -3.74 -1.62
CA VAL A 68 -1.16 -2.36 -1.17
C VAL A 68 0.30 -1.96 -1.42
N THR A 69 1.25 -2.83 -1.09
CA THR A 69 2.68 -2.57 -1.33
C THR A 69 3.01 -2.46 -2.81
N ALA A 70 2.41 -3.29 -3.67
CA ALA A 70 2.55 -3.15 -5.12
C ALA A 70 2.06 -1.78 -5.62
N LEU A 71 0.86 -1.35 -5.21
CA LEU A 71 0.31 -0.04 -5.56
C LEU A 71 1.20 1.11 -5.05
N GLN A 72 1.72 1.01 -3.83
CA GLN A 72 2.65 1.98 -3.28
C GLN A 72 3.92 2.08 -4.13
N ASN A 73 4.50 0.94 -4.53
CA ASN A 73 5.67 0.94 -5.41
C ASN A 73 5.37 1.54 -6.79
N GLU A 74 4.21 1.24 -7.38
CA GLU A 74 3.77 1.84 -8.65
C GLU A 74 3.64 3.36 -8.55
N THR A 75 3.03 3.87 -7.47
CA THR A 75 2.91 5.32 -7.24
C THR A 75 4.26 5.99 -7.05
N GLN A 76 5.20 5.36 -6.34
CA GLN A 76 6.57 5.87 -6.18
C GLN A 76 7.30 5.95 -7.53
N VAL A 77 7.23 4.88 -8.33
CA VAL A 77 7.83 4.87 -9.68
C VAL A 77 7.19 5.92 -10.59
N ALA A 78 5.87 6.11 -10.51
CA ALA A 78 5.18 7.15 -11.26
C ALA A 78 5.63 8.56 -10.84
N ALA A 79 5.78 8.82 -9.54
CA ALA A 79 6.27 10.09 -9.02
C ALA A 79 7.69 10.39 -9.53
N LEU A 80 8.60 9.42 -9.48
CA LEU A 80 9.97 9.57 -9.99
C LEU A 80 9.99 9.84 -11.50
N ARG A 81 9.13 9.17 -12.28
CA ARG A 81 8.99 9.43 -13.71
C ARG A 81 8.49 10.85 -13.98
N TYR A 82 7.52 11.33 -13.19
CA TYR A 82 7.02 12.69 -13.31
C TYR A 82 8.11 13.71 -12.98
N GLN A 83 8.83 13.54 -11.87
CA GLN A 83 9.96 14.40 -11.48
C GLN A 83 11.01 14.47 -12.58
N ARG A 84 11.38 13.33 -13.19
CA ARG A 84 12.33 13.30 -14.32
C ARG A 84 11.82 14.10 -15.53
N ARG A 85 10.55 13.93 -15.91
CA ARG A 85 9.97 14.69 -17.03
C ARG A 85 9.93 16.18 -16.73
N LEU A 86 9.51 16.56 -15.52
CA LEU A 86 9.49 17.95 -15.08
C LEU A 86 10.88 18.57 -15.16
N HIS A 87 11.90 17.87 -14.66
CA HIS A 87 13.28 18.33 -14.75
C HIS A 87 13.74 18.52 -16.21
N GLN A 88 13.41 17.58 -17.10
CA GLN A 88 13.72 17.72 -18.53
C GLN A 88 13.03 18.93 -19.18
N TYR A 89 11.76 19.18 -18.83
CA TYR A 89 11.06 20.38 -19.30
C TYR A 89 11.70 21.66 -18.78
N LEU A 90 12.06 21.70 -17.49
CA LEU A 90 12.73 22.84 -16.87
C LEU A 90 14.05 23.18 -17.58
N LEU A 91 14.87 22.16 -17.89
CA LEU A 91 16.12 22.35 -18.64
C LEU A 91 15.89 22.87 -20.07
N ARG A 92 14.84 22.39 -20.75
CA ARG A 92 14.49 22.89 -22.08
C ARG A 92 14.02 24.35 -22.02
N THR A 93 13.16 24.68 -21.07
CA THR A 93 12.68 26.05 -20.88
C THR A 93 13.81 27.00 -20.51
N SER A 94 14.75 26.58 -19.65
CA SER A 94 15.89 27.41 -19.27
C SER A 94 16.86 27.62 -20.44
N SER A 95 17.09 26.58 -21.26
CA SER A 95 17.89 26.70 -22.48
C SER A 95 17.28 27.69 -23.47
N ILE A 96 15.96 27.61 -23.72
CA ILE A 96 15.26 28.56 -24.60
C ILE A 96 15.33 29.97 -24.02
N ALA A 97 15.09 30.14 -22.72
CA ALA A 97 15.18 31.44 -22.06
C ALA A 97 16.60 32.04 -22.19
N ALA A 98 17.64 31.24 -21.98
CA ALA A 98 19.03 31.67 -22.15
C ALA A 98 19.35 32.07 -23.60
N GLN A 99 18.85 31.32 -24.58
CA GLN A 99 18.99 31.69 -25.99
C GLN A 99 18.32 33.04 -26.29
N ILE A 100 17.07 33.24 -25.83
CA ILE A 100 16.34 34.50 -26.00
C ILE A 100 17.13 35.66 -25.39
N VAL A 101 17.59 35.53 -24.14
CA VAL A 101 18.39 36.55 -23.46
C VAL A 101 19.69 36.84 -24.22
N GLY A 102 20.39 35.80 -24.70
CA GLY A 102 21.60 35.96 -25.51
C GLY A 102 21.35 36.68 -26.84
N PHE A 103 20.19 36.49 -27.47
CA PHE A 103 19.80 37.23 -28.67
C PHE A 103 19.60 38.73 -28.39
N TYR A 104 18.99 39.09 -27.26
CA TYR A 104 18.85 40.50 -26.86
C TYR A 104 20.21 41.16 -26.59
N GLN A 105 21.09 40.50 -25.85
CA GLN A 105 22.43 41.01 -25.55
C GLN A 105 23.30 41.18 -26.81
N ARG A 106 23.20 40.29 -27.80
CA ARG A 106 23.89 40.42 -29.09
C ARG A 106 23.34 41.56 -29.96
N ARG A 107 22.06 41.92 -29.78
CA ARG A 107 21.44 43.05 -30.51
C ARG A 107 21.82 44.40 -29.91
N GLU A 108 22.12 44.45 -28.62
CA GLU A 108 22.52 45.66 -27.91
C GLU A 108 24.01 46.01 -28.05
N SER A 109 24.86 45.09 -28.55
CA SER A 109 26.24 45.46 -28.93
C SER A 109 26.23 46.27 -30.23
N PRO A 110 26.65 47.55 -30.22
CA PRO A 110 26.62 48.39 -31.40
C PRO A 110 27.67 47.91 -32.41
N THR A 111 27.26 47.87 -33.67
CA THR A 111 28.10 47.69 -34.85
C THR A 111 29.32 48.61 -34.79
N ASN A 112 30.50 48.04 -34.60
CA ASN A 112 31.77 48.74 -34.80
C ASN A 112 32.00 48.89 -36.32
N MET A 113 31.49 50.00 -36.87
CA MET A 113 31.75 50.49 -38.23
C MET A 113 32.69 51.69 -38.10
N GLU A 114 34.00 51.48 -38.17
CA GLU A 114 34.96 52.52 -38.56
C GLU A 114 36.27 51.83 -39.00
N SER A 115 36.37 51.49 -40.29
CA SER A 115 36.90 52.33 -41.39
C SER A 115 38.43 52.42 -41.36
N GLN A 116 39.08 51.52 -42.12
CA GLN A 116 40.38 51.79 -42.72
C GLN A 116 40.27 53.07 -43.56
N ARG A 117 41.04 54.10 -43.21
CA ARG A 117 41.52 55.10 -44.15
C ARG A 117 43.03 55.21 -43.97
N THR A 118 43.71 54.86 -45.05
CA THR A 118 45.10 55.21 -45.37
C THR A 118 45.27 56.73 -45.29
N ASP A 119 46.41 57.22 -44.82
CA ASP A 119 47.46 57.84 -45.66
C ASP A 119 48.35 58.83 -44.86
N SER A 120 49.66 58.71 -45.11
CA SER A 120 50.75 59.72 -45.08
C SER A 120 51.14 60.49 -43.80
N ASP A 121 52.37 60.21 -43.36
CA ASP A 121 53.48 61.12 -43.04
C ASP A 121 53.18 62.59 -42.66
N GLU A 122 53.57 62.97 -41.43
CA GLU A 122 54.27 64.24 -41.19
C GLU A 122 55.16 64.11 -39.94
N GLU A 123 56.48 64.07 -40.18
CA GLU A 123 57.49 64.37 -39.17
C GLU A 123 57.26 65.79 -38.63
N HIS A 124 57.35 66.00 -37.32
CA HIS A 124 58.15 67.10 -36.77
C HIS A 124 58.32 66.98 -35.25
N LEU A 125 59.58 66.77 -34.86
CA LEU A 125 60.33 67.45 -33.78
C LEU A 125 59.61 67.77 -32.45
N GLN A 126 60.15 67.26 -31.34
CA GLN A 126 61.06 68.06 -30.51
C GLN A 126 61.75 67.25 -29.41
N VAL A 127 63.08 67.25 -29.50
CA VAL A 127 64.03 66.99 -28.42
C VAL A 127 64.11 68.25 -27.56
N ARG A 128 63.89 68.13 -26.25
CA ARG A 128 64.63 68.89 -25.24
C ARG A 128 64.58 68.23 -23.87
#